data_AF-A0A9X5X8P5-F1
#
_entry.id   AF-A0A9X5X8P5-F1
#
_cell.length_a   1.000
_cell.length_b   1.000
_cell.length_c   1.000
_cell.angle_alpha   90.00
_cell.angle_beta   90.00
_cell.angle_gamma   90.00
#
_symmetry.space_group_name_H-M   'P 1'
#
loop_
_entity.id
_entity.type
_entity.pdbx_description
1 polymer ?
#
loop_
_entity_poly.entity_id
_entity_poly.type
_entity_poly.pdbx_seq_one_letter_code
_entity_poly.pdbx_strand_id
1 'polypeptide(L)'
;MTNLLSAVLKAHGGTERWGRHTTVTATIVSDGELFAAKGLPQDLQPRRMTVDMHKEHASVRPFGAPEQRSDFTPDRIAIERADGTVVAERSHPRASFRGHTLETPWDPLDRAYFNGYALWTYLTTPFFAIMNGMGVEEAEPWNESPTEQWRHLRVTFPDDIASHSTVQDFY
;
A
#
# COMPACT_ATOMS: atom_id res chain seq x y z
N MET A 1 -29.25 -11.51 5.24
CA MET A 1 -28.63 -10.49 4.37
C MET A 1 -27.14 -10.60 4.54
N THR A 2 -26.38 -10.75 3.45
CA THR A 2 -24.91 -10.79 3.51
C THR A 2 -24.39 -9.36 3.63
N ASN A 3 -23.54 -9.10 4.62
CA ASN A 3 -22.83 -7.82 4.80
C ASN A 3 -22.09 -7.43 3.49
N LEU A 4 -22.05 -6.14 3.12
CA LEU A 4 -21.35 -5.64 1.92
C LEU A 4 -19.92 -6.16 1.81
N LEU A 5 -19.15 -6.18 2.91
CA LEU A 5 -17.80 -6.73 2.93
C LEU A 5 -17.76 -8.19 2.47
N SER A 6 -18.69 -9.01 2.95
CA SER A 6 -18.79 -10.42 2.51
C SER A 6 -19.11 -10.54 1.02
N ALA A 7 -19.93 -9.65 0.47
CA ALA A 7 -20.23 -9.63 -0.96
C ALA A 7 -18.99 -9.22 -1.78
N VAL A 8 -18.27 -8.18 -1.35
CA VAL A 8 -17.02 -7.69 -1.97
C VAL A 8 -15.97 -8.79 -1.96
N LEU A 9 -15.71 -9.43 -0.82
CA LEU A 9 -14.74 -10.52 -0.70
C LEU A 9 -15.11 -11.71 -1.61
N LYS A 10 -16.39 -12.07 -1.68
CA LYS A 10 -16.87 -13.14 -2.57
C LYS A 10 -16.64 -12.78 -4.04
N ALA A 11 -16.88 -11.53 -4.43
CA ALA A 11 -16.61 -11.06 -5.79
C ALA A 11 -15.12 -11.09 -6.15
N HIS A 12 -14.23 -10.91 -5.17
CA HIS A 12 -12.77 -10.96 -5.35
C HIS A 12 -12.16 -12.37 -5.20
N GLY A 13 -12.98 -13.43 -5.21
CA GLY A 13 -12.52 -14.82 -5.19
C GLY A 13 -12.56 -15.51 -3.82
N GLY A 14 -13.07 -14.82 -2.79
CA GLY A 14 -13.37 -15.40 -1.48
C GLY A 14 -12.16 -15.58 -0.56
N THR A 15 -12.44 -15.66 0.74
CA THR A 15 -11.42 -15.75 1.80
C THR A 15 -10.67 -17.09 1.79
N GLU A 16 -11.29 -18.15 1.29
CA GLU A 16 -10.63 -19.46 1.15
C GLU A 16 -9.44 -19.39 0.21
N ARG A 17 -9.58 -18.73 -0.95
CA ARG A 17 -8.48 -18.58 -1.90
C ARG A 17 -7.39 -17.67 -1.34
N TRP A 18 -7.78 -16.58 -0.69
CA TRP A 18 -6.87 -15.69 0.00
C TRP A 18 -5.98 -16.43 1.02
N GLY A 19 -6.58 -17.30 1.85
CA GLY A 19 -5.86 -18.09 2.85
C GLY A 19 -4.90 -19.14 2.29
N ARG A 20 -4.99 -19.49 1.00
CA ARG A 20 -4.10 -20.49 0.35
C ARG A 20 -2.81 -19.89 -0.22
N HIS A 21 -2.69 -18.57 -0.25
CA HIS A 21 -1.55 -17.88 -0.83
C HIS A 21 -0.89 -16.99 0.21
N THR A 22 0.43 -16.82 0.11
CA THR A 22 1.21 -16.03 1.07
C THR A 22 1.75 -14.73 0.48
N THR A 23 1.89 -14.66 -0.84
CA THR A 23 2.50 -13.54 -1.55
C THR A 23 1.78 -13.24 -2.85
N VAL A 24 1.70 -11.96 -3.22
CA VAL A 24 1.34 -11.51 -4.58
C VAL A 24 2.57 -10.90 -5.24
N THR A 25 2.76 -11.15 -6.52
CA THR A 25 3.80 -10.50 -7.31
C THR A 25 3.21 -9.92 -8.60
N ALA A 26 3.54 -8.66 -8.87
CA ALA A 26 3.12 -7.94 -10.06
C ALA A 26 4.32 -7.29 -10.74
N THR A 27 4.22 -7.12 -12.06
CA THR A 27 5.12 -6.23 -12.80
C THR A 27 4.41 -4.88 -12.94
N ILE A 28 5.01 -3.83 -12.43
CA ILE A 28 4.42 -2.48 -12.40
C ILE A 28 5.26 -1.51 -13.24
N VAL A 29 4.59 -0.54 -13.83
CA VAL A 29 5.18 0.69 -14.34
C VAL A 29 4.42 1.81 -13.63
N SER A 30 5.14 2.70 -12.95
CA SER A 30 4.56 3.76 -12.14
C SER A 30 5.06 5.11 -12.62
N ASP A 31 4.15 6.05 -12.82
CA ASP A 31 4.43 7.43 -13.18
C ASP A 31 3.40 8.35 -12.48
N GLY A 32 3.58 9.65 -12.58
CA GLY A 32 2.64 10.65 -12.06
C GLY A 32 3.34 11.90 -11.53
N GLU A 33 2.59 13.01 -11.53
CA GLU A 33 3.09 14.34 -11.16
C GLU A 33 3.64 14.40 -9.73
N LEU A 34 3.10 13.58 -8.82
CA LEU A 34 3.57 13.48 -7.44
C LEU A 34 5.08 13.20 -7.39
N PHE A 35 5.57 12.23 -8.15
CA PHE A 35 6.99 11.84 -8.08
C PHE A 35 7.91 12.94 -8.59
N ALA A 36 7.50 13.65 -9.66
CA ALA A 36 8.22 14.80 -10.17
C ALA A 36 8.23 15.95 -9.16
N ALA A 37 7.08 16.27 -8.56
CA ALA A 37 6.95 17.30 -7.52
C ALA A 37 7.81 17.00 -6.28
N LYS A 38 7.99 15.72 -5.95
CA LYS A 38 8.85 15.25 -4.86
C LYS A 38 10.34 15.19 -5.20
N GLY A 39 10.74 15.60 -6.41
CA GLY A 39 12.14 15.62 -6.85
C GLY A 39 12.70 14.25 -7.25
N LEU A 40 11.84 13.24 -7.41
CA LEU A 40 12.21 11.85 -7.73
C LEU A 40 11.39 11.31 -8.91
N PRO A 41 11.47 11.95 -10.10
CA PRO A 41 10.70 11.52 -11.28
C PRO A 41 10.94 10.03 -11.58
N GLN A 42 9.89 9.34 -12.02
CA GLN A 42 9.96 7.93 -12.33
C GLN A 42 10.40 7.70 -13.77
N ASP A 43 11.24 6.69 -13.98
CA ASP A 43 11.39 6.08 -15.29
C ASP A 43 10.20 5.14 -15.57
N LEU A 44 9.98 4.86 -16.85
CA LEU A 44 8.96 3.91 -17.29
C LEU A 44 9.47 2.46 -17.33
N GLN A 45 10.54 2.16 -16.57
CA GLN A 45 11.08 0.79 -16.56
C GLN A 45 10.19 -0.12 -15.72
N PRO A 46 9.79 -1.29 -16.24
CA PRO A 46 9.02 -2.25 -15.46
C PRO A 46 9.79 -2.73 -14.23
N ARG A 47 9.12 -2.76 -13.09
CA ARG A 47 9.67 -3.25 -11.82
C ARG A 47 8.81 -4.38 -11.28
N ARG A 48 9.44 -5.33 -10.60
CA ARG A 48 8.74 -6.42 -9.91
C ARG A 48 8.41 -5.99 -8.49
N MET A 49 7.13 -5.86 -8.20
CA MET A 49 6.57 -5.63 -6.88
C MET A 49 6.15 -6.97 -6.29
N THR A 50 6.57 -7.25 -5.06
CA THR A 50 6.14 -8.40 -4.28
C THR A 50 5.61 -7.91 -2.93
N VAL A 51 4.45 -8.43 -2.52
CA VAL A 51 3.82 -8.11 -1.24
C VAL A 51 3.46 -9.40 -0.52
N ASP A 52 3.57 -9.39 0.80
CA ASP A 52 3.07 -10.47 1.64
C ASP A 52 1.58 -10.23 1.92
N MET A 53 0.79 -11.29 1.83
CA MET A 53 -0.68 -11.19 1.90
C MET A 53 -1.14 -11.01 3.35
N HIS A 54 -0.54 -11.73 4.30
CA HIS A 54 -1.03 -11.82 5.69
C HIS A 54 -0.25 -10.96 6.69
N LYS A 55 0.65 -10.10 6.20
CA LYS A 55 1.38 -9.11 7.00
C LYS A 55 1.75 -7.94 6.10
N GLU A 56 1.86 -6.75 6.67
CA GLU A 56 2.28 -5.57 5.93
C GLU A 56 3.79 -5.63 5.65
N HIS A 57 4.13 -6.22 4.50
CA HIS A 57 5.49 -6.27 3.97
C HIS A 57 5.46 -6.15 2.44
N ALA A 58 6.38 -5.36 1.91
CA ALA A 58 6.47 -5.08 0.49
C ALA A 58 7.92 -4.90 0.04
N SER A 59 8.20 -5.30 -1.21
CA SER A 59 9.49 -5.12 -1.84
C SER A 59 9.32 -4.84 -3.33
N VAL A 60 9.99 -3.82 -3.84
CA VAL A 60 10.11 -3.56 -5.27
C VAL A 60 11.56 -3.70 -5.72
N ARG A 61 11.77 -4.33 -6.87
CA ARG A 61 13.07 -4.42 -7.53
C ARG A 61 12.97 -4.23 -9.06
N PRO A 62 13.93 -3.56 -9.71
CA PRO A 62 15.02 -2.82 -9.09
C PRO A 62 14.53 -1.55 -8.39
N PHE A 63 15.31 -1.03 -7.43
CA PHE A 63 15.06 0.27 -6.80
C PHE A 63 16.36 1.04 -6.58
N GLY A 64 16.53 2.17 -7.26
CA GLY A 64 17.75 2.98 -7.19
C GLY A 64 18.88 2.45 -8.07
N ALA A 65 19.17 1.15 -8.01
CA ALA A 65 20.11 0.45 -8.88
C ALA A 65 19.60 -0.95 -9.29
N PRO A 66 20.11 -1.57 -10.38
CA PRO A 66 19.63 -2.86 -10.87
C PRO A 66 19.68 -4.01 -9.85
N GLU A 67 20.67 -4.01 -8.96
CA GLU A 67 20.90 -5.05 -7.95
C GLU A 67 20.23 -4.76 -6.59
N GLN A 68 19.50 -3.65 -6.49
CA GLN A 68 18.89 -3.16 -5.25
C GLN A 68 17.37 -3.37 -5.24
N ARG A 69 16.82 -3.57 -4.05
CA ARG A 69 15.38 -3.67 -3.78
C ARG A 69 15.01 -2.81 -2.57
N SER A 70 13.76 -2.38 -2.48
CA SER A 70 13.22 -1.91 -1.20
C SER A 70 12.88 -3.10 -0.29
N ASP A 71 12.91 -2.89 1.02
CA ASP A 71 12.39 -3.81 2.03
C ASP A 71 11.56 -3.00 3.03
N PHE A 72 10.24 -3.07 2.89
CA PHE A 72 9.29 -2.25 3.64
C PHE A 72 8.55 -3.08 4.69
N THR A 73 8.48 -2.55 5.90
CA THR A 73 7.48 -2.81 6.94
C THR A 73 7.02 -1.47 7.54
N PRO A 74 5.95 -1.43 8.37
CA PRO A 74 5.49 -0.19 8.99
C PRO A 74 6.57 0.54 9.79
N ASP A 75 7.39 -0.22 10.50
CA ASP A 75 8.42 0.28 11.42
C ASP A 75 9.82 0.40 10.79
N ARG A 76 10.04 -0.11 9.58
CA ARG A 76 11.35 -0.06 8.91
C ARG A 76 11.20 0.03 7.39
N ILE A 77 12.01 0.89 6.79
CA ILE A 77 12.27 0.87 5.35
C ILE A 77 13.76 0.74 5.11
N ALA A 78 14.14 -0.15 4.19
CA ALA A 78 15.52 -0.27 3.74
C ALA A 78 15.62 -0.38 2.22
N ILE A 79 16.79 -0.04 1.71
CA ILE A 79 17.24 -0.36 0.36
C ILE A 79 18.37 -1.37 0.51
N GLU A 80 18.19 -2.55 -0.05
CA GLU A 80 19.09 -3.69 0.15
C GLU A 80 19.59 -4.22 -1.19
N ARG A 81 20.81 -4.74 -1.23
CA ARG A 81 21.32 -5.54 -2.34
C ARG A 81 20.87 -7.00 -2.22
N ALA A 82 20.98 -7.74 -3.32
CA ALA A 82 20.67 -9.17 -3.35
C ALA A 82 21.51 -10.02 -2.38
N ASP A 83 22.70 -9.56 -2.00
CA ASP A 83 23.60 -10.22 -1.02
C ASP A 83 23.26 -9.91 0.45
N GLY A 84 22.21 -9.13 0.70
CA GLY A 84 21.79 -8.72 2.05
C GLY A 84 22.48 -7.45 2.55
N THR A 85 23.37 -6.83 1.77
CA THR A 85 23.97 -5.55 2.14
C THR A 85 22.91 -4.46 2.18
N VAL A 86 22.75 -3.82 3.34
CA VAL A 86 21.90 -2.63 3.51
C VAL A 86 22.64 -1.42 2.93
N VAL A 87 22.06 -0.78 1.91
CA VAL A 87 22.59 0.42 1.28
C VAL A 87 22.16 1.67 2.05
N ALA A 88 20.90 1.69 2.48
CA ALA A 88 20.33 2.74 3.32
C ALA A 88 19.15 2.16 4.09
N GLU A 89 18.89 2.65 5.29
CA GLU A 89 17.74 2.25 6.09
C GLU A 89 17.23 3.37 6.99
N ARG A 90 15.96 3.25 7.40
CA ARG A 90 15.32 4.12 8.37
C ARG A 90 14.34 3.33 9.22
N SER A 91 14.45 3.49 10.55
CA SER A 91 13.45 3.03 11.51
C SER A 91 12.39 4.10 11.75
N HIS A 92 11.18 3.68 12.09
CA HIS A 92 10.00 4.53 12.27
C HIS A 92 9.79 5.53 11.11
N PRO A 93 9.77 5.06 9.84
CA PRO A 93 9.75 5.92 8.67
C PRO A 93 8.58 6.91 8.63
N ARG A 94 7.41 6.57 9.20
CA ARG A 94 6.28 7.50 9.34
C ARG A 94 6.69 8.84 9.99
N ALA A 95 7.64 8.80 10.94
CA ALA A 95 8.09 10.00 11.64
C ALA A 95 8.86 10.97 10.74
N SER A 96 9.49 10.51 9.65
CA SER A 96 10.18 11.42 8.72
C SER A 96 9.22 12.35 8.00
N PHE A 97 7.95 11.96 7.85
CA PHE A 97 6.93 12.76 7.18
C PHE A 97 6.35 13.89 8.06
N ARG A 98 6.72 13.98 9.34
CA ARG A 98 6.21 15.06 10.22
C ARG A 98 6.69 16.42 9.72
N GLY A 99 5.74 17.32 9.46
CA GLY A 99 6.01 18.65 8.93
C GLY A 99 6.24 18.70 7.41
N HIS A 100 6.12 17.56 6.71
CA HIS A 100 6.13 17.58 5.25
C HIS A 100 4.91 18.33 4.71
N THR A 101 5.15 19.11 3.67
CA THR A 101 4.13 19.76 2.83
C THR A 101 4.08 19.07 1.47
N LEU A 102 3.21 19.53 0.58
CA LEU A 102 3.17 19.02 -0.79
C LEU A 102 4.49 19.28 -1.53
N GLU A 103 5.16 20.38 -1.22
CA GLU A 103 6.40 20.85 -1.86
C GLU A 103 7.67 20.26 -1.23
N THR A 104 7.58 19.65 -0.04
CA THR A 104 8.73 19.03 0.61
C THR A 104 9.29 17.90 -0.26
N PRO A 105 10.57 17.97 -0.70
CA PRO A 105 11.18 16.93 -1.52
C PRO A 105 11.33 15.64 -0.73
N TRP A 106 11.32 14.52 -1.44
CA TRP A 106 11.54 13.21 -0.84
C TRP A 106 12.96 12.74 -1.08
N ASP A 107 13.47 11.98 -0.12
CA ASP A 107 14.63 11.15 -0.35
C ASP A 107 14.22 9.74 -0.84
N PRO A 108 15.18 8.89 -1.25
CA PRO A 108 14.85 7.54 -1.74
C PRO A 108 14.11 6.66 -0.73
N LEU A 109 14.31 6.85 0.58
CA LEU A 109 13.65 6.06 1.62
C LEU A 109 12.22 6.54 1.86
N ASP A 110 11.94 7.85 1.75
CA ASP A 110 10.57 8.38 1.76
C ASP A 110 9.75 7.77 0.62
N ARG A 111 10.33 7.76 -0.60
CA ARG A 111 9.69 7.13 -1.77
C ARG A 111 9.50 5.63 -1.57
N ALA A 112 10.51 4.93 -1.05
CA ALA A 112 10.43 3.49 -0.83
C ALA A 112 9.34 3.14 0.19
N TYR A 113 9.23 3.93 1.27
CA TYR A 113 8.19 3.78 2.29
C TYR A 113 6.80 4.05 1.72
N PHE A 114 6.62 5.18 1.01
CA PHE A 114 5.36 5.54 0.36
C PHE A 114 4.87 4.44 -0.59
N ASN A 115 5.75 3.96 -1.47
CA ASN A 115 5.40 2.89 -2.40
C ASN A 115 5.09 1.59 -1.68
N GLY A 116 5.79 1.28 -0.59
CA GLY A 116 5.62 0.06 0.21
C GLY A 116 4.18 -0.09 0.71
N TYR A 117 3.72 0.84 1.55
CA TYR A 117 2.38 0.76 2.13
C TYR A 117 1.28 0.93 1.08
N ALA A 118 1.50 1.79 0.08
CA ALA A 118 0.50 2.07 -0.96
C ALA A 118 0.26 0.82 -1.83
N LEU A 119 1.33 0.23 -2.37
CA LEU A 119 1.20 -0.96 -3.22
C LEU A 119 0.82 -2.21 -2.42
N TRP A 120 1.23 -2.31 -1.16
CA TRP A 120 0.71 -3.34 -0.27
C TRP A 120 -0.80 -3.23 -0.13
N THR A 121 -1.33 -2.03 0.18
CA THR A 121 -2.77 -1.78 0.25
C THR A 121 -3.46 -2.15 -1.05
N TYR A 122 -2.97 -1.67 -2.21
CA TYR A 122 -3.62 -1.91 -3.50
C TYR A 122 -3.65 -3.39 -3.89
N LEU A 123 -2.54 -4.10 -3.70
CA LEU A 123 -2.42 -5.51 -4.09
C LEU A 123 -3.10 -6.49 -3.11
N THR A 124 -3.39 -6.04 -1.89
CA THR A 124 -4.10 -6.83 -0.88
C THR A 124 -5.57 -6.42 -0.74
N THR A 125 -6.02 -5.34 -1.37
CA THR A 125 -7.44 -4.96 -1.41
C THR A 125 -8.27 -6.05 -2.10
N PRO A 126 -9.43 -6.46 -1.55
CA PRO A 126 -10.08 -5.96 -0.32
C PRO A 126 -9.73 -6.79 0.94
N PHE A 127 -8.86 -7.78 0.84
CA PHE A 127 -8.61 -8.76 1.89
C PHE A 127 -7.85 -8.23 3.10
N PHE A 128 -7.07 -7.15 2.96
CA PHE A 128 -6.46 -6.53 4.15
C PHE A 128 -7.53 -6.12 5.17
N ALA A 129 -8.75 -5.79 4.73
CA ALA A 129 -9.86 -5.35 5.58
C ALA A 129 -10.34 -6.42 6.58
N ILE A 130 -9.99 -7.70 6.39
CA ILE A 130 -10.29 -8.78 7.33
C ILE A 130 -9.11 -9.18 8.21
N MET A 131 -7.99 -8.44 8.14
CA MET A 131 -6.86 -8.63 9.05
C MET A 131 -7.21 -8.19 10.48
N ASN A 132 -6.48 -8.75 11.45
CA ASN A 132 -6.67 -8.41 12.86
C ASN A 132 -6.45 -6.91 13.10
N GLY A 133 -7.33 -6.28 13.88
CA GLY A 133 -7.25 -4.85 14.22
C GLY A 133 -7.94 -3.90 13.25
N MET A 134 -8.34 -4.36 12.06
CA MET A 134 -9.09 -3.53 11.10
C MET A 134 -10.50 -3.24 11.60
N GLY A 135 -10.90 -1.97 11.57
CA GLY A 135 -12.29 -1.55 11.69
C GLY A 135 -12.94 -1.53 10.31
N VAL A 136 -14.07 -2.21 10.12
CA VAL A 136 -14.81 -2.17 8.86
C VAL A 136 -16.30 -2.05 9.11
N GLU A 137 -16.92 -1.07 8.48
CA GLU A 137 -18.36 -0.87 8.50
C GLU A 137 -18.90 -0.54 7.11
N GLU A 138 -20.15 -0.92 6.85
CA GLU A 138 -20.91 -0.36 5.74
C GLU A 138 -21.48 0.97 6.22
N ALA A 139 -20.95 2.07 5.71
CA ALA A 139 -21.37 3.41 6.07
C ALA A 139 -22.59 3.85 5.24
N GLU A 140 -23.18 4.99 5.61
CA GLU A 140 -24.37 5.53 4.93
C GLU A 140 -24.14 5.66 3.42
N PRO A 141 -25.12 5.31 2.57
CA PRO A 141 -24.93 5.39 1.12
C PRO A 141 -24.46 6.78 0.66
N TRP A 142 -23.50 6.79 -0.27
CA TRP A 142 -22.96 8.01 -0.86
C TRP A 142 -23.76 8.41 -2.09
N ASN A 143 -24.21 9.65 -2.13
CA ASN A 143 -24.92 10.20 -3.29
C ASN A 143 -23.89 10.90 -4.19
N GLU A 144 -23.36 10.17 -5.18
CA GLU A 144 -22.40 10.71 -6.15
C GLU A 144 -23.08 11.70 -7.11
N SER A 145 -24.30 11.38 -7.52
CA SER A 145 -25.11 12.21 -8.40
C SER A 145 -26.61 12.04 -8.09
N PRO A 146 -27.52 12.85 -8.66
CA PRO A 146 -28.95 12.68 -8.44
C PRO A 146 -29.52 11.30 -8.84
N THR A 147 -28.79 10.55 -9.66
CA THR A 147 -29.18 9.21 -10.14
C THR A 147 -28.29 8.09 -9.63
N GLU A 148 -27.19 8.41 -8.93
CA GLU A 148 -26.21 7.42 -8.47
C GLU A 148 -26.05 7.48 -6.97
N GLN A 149 -26.48 6.38 -6.34
CA GLN A 149 -26.29 6.14 -4.92
C GLN A 149 -25.42 4.89 -4.76
N TRP A 150 -24.26 5.05 -4.14
CA TRP A 150 -23.27 4.01 -3.95
C TRP A 150 -23.30 3.51 -2.50
N ARG A 151 -23.19 2.20 -2.34
CA ARG A 151 -22.91 1.61 -1.02
C ARG A 151 -21.41 1.66 -0.84
N HIS A 152 -20.91 2.08 0.32
CA HIS A 152 -19.48 2.16 0.54
C HIS A 152 -19.06 1.47 1.83
N LEU A 153 -17.86 0.92 1.81
CA LEU A 153 -17.20 0.38 2.98
C LEU A 153 -16.27 1.45 3.55
N ARG A 154 -16.48 1.78 4.81
CA ARG A 154 -15.51 2.55 5.58
C ARG A 154 -14.57 1.60 6.28
N VAL A 155 -13.28 1.77 6.03
CA VAL A 155 -12.20 0.99 6.63
C VAL A 155 -11.35 1.89 7.51
N THR A 156 -11.16 1.48 8.75
CA THR A 156 -10.29 2.13 9.73
C THR A 156 -9.07 1.26 9.98
N PHE A 157 -7.90 1.77 9.61
CA PHE A 157 -6.61 1.12 9.81
C PHE A 157 -6.17 1.29 11.27
N PRO A 158 -5.62 0.24 11.92
CA PRO A 158 -4.96 0.37 13.21
C PRO A 158 -3.62 1.11 13.06
N ASP A 159 -3.09 1.63 14.18
CA ASP A 159 -1.85 2.44 14.19
C ASP A 159 -0.60 1.68 13.74
N ASP A 160 -0.62 0.34 13.82
CA ASP A 160 0.48 -0.55 13.44
C ASP A 160 0.47 -0.95 11.95
N ILE A 161 -0.52 -0.49 11.17
CA ILE A 161 -0.57 -0.64 9.71
C ILE A 161 -0.41 0.74 9.06
N ALA A 162 0.60 0.87 8.19
CA ALA A 162 0.86 2.10 7.46
C ALA A 162 -0.17 2.30 6.35
N SER A 163 -0.73 3.51 6.24
CA SER A 163 -1.75 3.81 5.25
C SER A 163 -1.74 5.30 4.85
N HIS A 164 -2.39 5.67 3.76
CA HIS A 164 -2.52 7.09 3.36
C HIS A 164 -3.25 7.89 4.43
N SER A 165 -4.32 7.32 4.97
CA SER A 165 -5.14 7.87 6.03
C SER A 165 -5.66 6.75 6.94
N THR A 166 -5.85 7.08 8.22
CA THR A 166 -6.42 6.16 9.22
C THR A 166 -7.80 5.66 8.81
N VAL A 167 -8.62 6.51 8.19
CA VAL A 167 -9.95 6.14 7.66
C VAL A 167 -9.93 6.28 6.13
N GLN A 168 -10.42 5.26 5.44
CA GLN A 168 -10.56 5.22 3.98
C GLN A 168 -11.95 4.69 3.60
N ASP A 169 -12.59 5.35 2.64
CA ASP A 169 -13.88 4.94 2.09
C ASP A 169 -13.69 4.28 0.73
N PHE A 170 -14.30 3.11 0.54
CA PHE A 170 -14.28 2.31 -0.68
C PHE A 170 -15.69 2.23 -1.26
N TYR A 171 -15.87 2.78 -2.45
CA TYR A 171 -17.16 2.88 -3.15
C TYR A 171 -17.32 1.81 -4.23
#